data_AF-A0A6L4B3M5-F1
#
_entry.id   AF-A0A6L4B3M5-F1
#
_cell.length_a   1.000
_cell.length_b   1.000
_cell.length_c   1.000
_cell.angle_alpha   90.00
_cell.angle_beta   90.00
_cell.angle_gamma   90.00
#
_symmetry.space_group_name_H-M   'P 1'
#
loop_
_entity.id
_entity.type
_entity.pdbx_description
1 polymer ?
#
loop_
_entity_poly.entity_id
_entity_poly.type
_entity_poly.pdbx_seq_one_letter_code
_entity_poly.pdbx_strand_id
1 'polypeptide(L)'
;MLRRVLPAATLLVALATALLPLASPASMGGHSSLIELVRVEAIHLAVAAGDLLPRWLPDLYGRHGSPLPIYYAPLAYVPVELLRACGFAASAAIQATFALFWLLAAAGAAWAARSWFGRGAGVAAAAALALSPWLAADVYVRSGLAEVAGFGG
;
A
#
# COMPACT_ATOMS: atom_id res chain seq x y z
N MET A 1 -12.93 -21.70 -25.52
CA MET A 1 -12.30 -21.56 -24.18
C MET A 1 -11.20 -20.48 -24.15
N LEU A 2 -10.27 -20.45 -25.11
CA LEU A 2 -9.10 -19.53 -25.11
C LEU A 2 -9.44 -18.03 -24.91
N ARG A 3 -10.44 -17.49 -25.64
CA ARG A 3 -10.87 -16.06 -25.50
C ARG A 3 -11.40 -15.68 -24.11
N ARG A 4 -11.79 -16.65 -23.28
CA ARG A 4 -12.23 -16.39 -21.89
C ARG A 4 -11.09 -16.44 -20.88
N VAL A 5 -10.01 -17.19 -21.17
CA VAL A 5 -8.87 -17.40 -20.27
C VAL A 5 -7.82 -16.30 -20.41
N LEU A 6 -7.58 -15.83 -21.64
CA LEU A 6 -6.62 -14.78 -21.95
C LEU A 6 -6.72 -13.54 -21.04
N PRO A 7 -7.90 -12.91 -20.84
CA PRO A 7 -7.97 -11.70 -20.01
C PRO A 7 -7.65 -11.95 -18.53
N ALA A 8 -8.02 -13.10 -17.98
CA ALA A 8 -7.69 -13.45 -16.60
C ALA A 8 -6.19 -13.73 -16.45
N ALA A 9 -5.60 -14.45 -17.41
CA ALA A 9 -4.17 -14.72 -17.44
C ALA A 9 -3.35 -13.42 -17.58
N THR A 10 -3.76 -12.49 -18.45
CA THR A 10 -3.06 -11.20 -18.60
C THR A 10 -3.09 -10.38 -17.32
N LEU A 11 -4.22 -10.34 -16.61
CA LEU A 11 -4.32 -9.63 -15.35
C LEU A 11 -3.46 -10.30 -14.27
N LEU A 12 -3.47 -11.63 -14.20
CA LEU A 12 -2.67 -12.38 -13.24
C LEU A 12 -1.18 -12.16 -13.46
N VAL A 13 -0.72 -12.19 -14.71
CA VAL A 13 0.67 -11.88 -15.06
C VAL A 13 1.03 -10.44 -14.70
N ALA A 14 0.18 -9.47 -15.05
CA ALA A 14 0.40 -8.06 -14.71
C ALA A 14 0.52 -7.82 -13.20
N LEU A 15 -0.40 -8.38 -12.41
CA LEU A 15 -0.35 -8.30 -10.95
C LEU A 15 0.86 -9.04 -10.38
N ALA A 16 1.22 -10.21 -10.91
CA ALA A 16 2.42 -10.93 -10.47
C ALA A 16 3.68 -10.12 -10.75
N THR A 17 3.83 -9.54 -11.94
CA THR A 17 4.96 -8.66 -12.27
C THR A 17 5.02 -7.45 -11.34
N ALA A 18 3.88 -6.84 -11.02
CA ALA A 18 3.81 -5.68 -10.14
C ALA A 18 4.11 -6.02 -8.67
N LEU A 19 3.60 -7.15 -8.15
CA LEU A 19 3.58 -7.47 -6.72
C LEU A 19 4.68 -8.43 -6.27
N LEU A 20 5.19 -9.31 -7.12
CA LEU A 20 6.24 -10.27 -6.71
C LEU A 20 7.49 -9.58 -6.12
N PRO A 21 7.97 -8.44 -6.65
CA PRO A 21 9.13 -7.77 -6.08
C PRO A 21 8.92 -7.27 -4.63
N LEU A 22 7.67 -7.02 -4.19
CA LEU A 22 7.38 -6.60 -2.81
C LEU A 22 7.83 -7.64 -1.78
N ALA A 23 7.81 -8.94 -2.12
CA ALA A 23 8.22 -10.00 -1.21
C ALA A 23 9.73 -9.99 -0.91
N SER A 24 10.53 -9.29 -1.72
CA SER A 24 11.95 -9.11 -1.46
C SER A 24 12.17 -8.06 -0.37
N PRO A 25 13.09 -8.28 0.59
CA PRO A 25 13.51 -7.23 1.52
C PRO A 25 14.01 -5.95 0.83
N ALA A 26 14.53 -6.07 -0.40
CA ALA A 26 14.99 -4.95 -1.21
C ALA A 26 13.87 -3.95 -1.56
N SER A 27 12.59 -4.35 -1.48
CA SER A 27 11.47 -3.43 -1.71
C SER A 27 11.35 -2.35 -0.65
N MET A 28 11.99 -2.52 0.52
CA MET A 28 12.10 -1.49 1.55
C MET A 28 13.32 -0.56 1.35
N GLY A 29 13.86 -0.48 0.14
CA GLY A 29 15.00 0.38 -0.21
C GLY A 29 14.66 1.81 -0.64
N GLY A 30 13.37 2.18 -0.69
CA GLY A 30 12.94 3.50 -1.17
C GLY A 30 13.24 4.65 -0.19
N HIS A 31 13.19 5.89 -0.69
CA HIS A 31 13.63 7.09 0.04
C HIS A 31 12.96 7.29 1.41
N SER A 32 11.69 6.91 1.56
CA SER A 32 10.92 7.10 2.79
C SER A 32 10.76 5.81 3.62
N SER A 33 11.40 4.70 3.24
CA SER A 33 11.19 3.43 3.94
C SER A 33 11.53 3.49 5.43
N LEU A 34 12.66 4.12 5.77
CA LEU A 34 13.09 4.27 7.17
C LEU A 34 12.12 5.13 7.98
N ILE A 35 11.63 6.24 7.42
CA ILE A 35 10.70 7.10 8.15
C ILE A 35 9.35 6.41 8.33
N GLU A 36 8.88 5.63 7.34
CA GLU A 36 7.66 4.83 7.48
C GLU A 36 7.81 3.74 8.55
N LEU A 37 8.95 3.06 8.65
CA LEU A 37 9.21 2.10 9.72
C LEU A 37 9.11 2.75 11.11
N VAL A 38 9.72 3.92 11.29
CA VAL A 38 9.67 4.67 12.56
C VAL A 38 8.24 5.09 12.89
N ARG A 39 7.47 5.56 11.90
CA ARG A 39 6.07 5.96 12.08
C ARG A 39 5.19 4.80 12.48
N VAL A 40 5.29 3.68 11.75
CA VAL A 40 4.52 2.47 12.04
C VAL A 40 4.84 1.94 13.43
N GLU A 41 6.11 1.96 13.84
CA GLU A 41 6.48 1.50 15.18
C GLU A 41 5.94 2.43 16.27
N ALA A 42 6.03 3.74 16.09
CA ALA A 42 5.49 4.70 17.05
C ALA A 42 3.97 4.56 17.21
N ILE A 43 3.24 4.35 16.10
CA ILE A 43 1.80 4.08 16.12
C ILE A 43 1.51 2.79 16.87
N HIS A 44 2.23 1.71 16.55
CA HIS A 44 2.05 0.42 17.19
C HIS A 44 2.27 0.47 18.70
N LEU A 45 3.32 1.16 19.16
CA LEU A 45 3.59 1.36 20.58
C LEU A 45 2.47 2.11 21.30
N ALA A 46 1.91 3.14 20.66
CA ALA A 46 0.78 3.89 21.23
C ALA A 46 -0.49 3.03 21.31
N VAL A 47 -0.79 2.27 20.26
CA VAL A 47 -1.94 1.34 20.21
C VAL A 47 -1.79 0.23 21.24
N ALA A 48 -0.59 -0.35 21.36
CA ALA A 48 -0.27 -1.37 22.36
C ALA A 48 -0.36 -0.83 23.81
N ALA A 49 -0.13 0.47 24.00
CA ALA A 49 -0.33 1.16 25.28
C ALA A 49 -1.81 1.53 25.57
N GLY A 50 -2.74 1.19 24.67
CA GLY A 50 -4.18 1.41 24.83
C GLY A 50 -4.72 2.66 24.14
N ASP A 51 -3.87 3.47 23.51
CA ASP A 51 -4.32 4.60 22.68
C ASP A 51 -4.60 4.12 21.25
N LEU A 52 -5.82 3.61 21.03
CA LEU A 52 -6.24 3.03 19.75
C LEU A 52 -6.29 4.04 18.58
N LEU A 53 -6.31 5.33 18.88
CA LEU A 53 -6.47 6.39 17.88
C LEU A 53 -5.51 7.54 18.21
N PRO A 54 -4.19 7.26 18.16
CA PRO A 54 -3.20 8.14 18.76
C PRO A 54 -3.14 9.46 18.02
N ARG A 55 -3.40 10.53 18.76
CA ARG A 55 -3.36 11.90 18.23
C ARG A 55 -1.98 12.53 18.36
N TRP A 56 -1.15 11.99 19.24
CA TRP A 56 0.19 12.46 19.53
C TRP A 56 1.13 11.28 19.71
N LEU A 57 2.21 11.25 18.95
CA LEU A 57 3.23 10.20 19.03
C LEU A 57 4.48 10.80 19.69
N PRO A 58 4.73 10.54 20.99
CA PRO A 58 5.76 11.24 21.75
C PRO A 58 7.18 10.89 21.31
N ASP A 59 7.42 9.68 20.80
CA ASP A 59 8.77 9.20 20.48
C ASP A 59 9.27 9.68 19.10
N LEU A 60 8.42 10.32 18.30
CA LEU A 60 8.83 10.87 17.01
C LEU A 60 9.74 12.10 17.17
N TYR A 61 10.58 12.33 16.15
CA TYR A 61 11.47 13.49 16.02
C TYR A 61 12.40 13.71 17.24
N GLY A 62 13.00 12.63 17.74
CA GLY A 62 13.90 12.72 18.89
C GLY A 62 13.17 13.04 20.19
N ARG A 63 11.98 12.46 20.39
CA ARG A 63 11.13 12.62 21.59
C ARG A 63 10.48 14.00 21.76
N HIS A 64 10.46 14.83 20.72
CA HIS A 64 9.72 16.09 20.70
C HIS A 64 8.22 15.87 20.44
N GLY A 65 7.88 14.68 19.93
CA GLY A 65 6.53 14.27 19.63
C GLY A 65 5.98 14.85 18.32
N SER A 66 4.90 14.26 17.81
CA SER A 66 4.24 14.76 16.61
C SER A 66 2.77 14.35 16.52
N PRO A 67 1.89 15.22 16.00
CA PRO A 67 0.50 14.91 15.70
C PRO A 67 0.33 14.18 14.35
N LEU A 68 1.33 13.42 13.92
CA LEU A 68 1.42 12.82 12.60
C LEU A 68 0.14 12.07 12.15
N PRO A 69 -0.48 11.22 13.00
CA PRO A 69 -1.66 10.47 12.57
C PRO A 69 -2.87 11.35 12.25
N ILE A 70 -2.91 12.60 12.74
CA ILE A 70 -4.00 13.54 12.44
C ILE A 70 -3.87 14.10 11.01
N TYR A 71 -2.64 14.43 10.60
CA TYR A 71 -2.38 15.17 9.36
C TYR A 71 -1.98 14.28 8.18
N TYR A 72 -1.43 13.10 8.45
CA TYR A 72 -0.82 12.26 7.43
C TYR A 72 -1.59 10.95 7.28
N ALA A 73 -2.66 10.99 6.47
CA ALA A 73 -3.47 9.86 6.04
C ALA A 73 -3.72 8.78 7.13
N PRO A 74 -4.47 9.09 8.21
CA PRO A 74 -4.71 8.17 9.32
C PRO A 74 -5.20 6.78 8.88
N LEU A 75 -6.09 6.75 7.89
CA LEU A 75 -6.65 5.49 7.38
C LEU A 75 -5.63 4.63 6.63
N ALA A 76 -4.56 5.22 6.10
CA ALA A 76 -3.48 4.48 5.46
C ALA A 76 -2.71 3.60 6.47
N TYR A 77 -2.68 4.00 7.74
CA TYR A 77 -1.99 3.27 8.81
C TYR A 77 -2.83 2.14 9.45
N VAL A 78 -4.15 2.11 9.23
CA VAL A 78 -5.02 1.07 9.79
C VAL A 78 -4.62 -0.34 9.35
N PRO A 79 -4.48 -0.66 8.05
CA PRO A 79 -4.12 -2.02 7.63
C PRO A 79 -2.73 -2.46 8.11
N VAL A 80 -1.76 -1.56 8.14
CA VAL A 80 -0.41 -1.88 8.65
C VAL A 80 -0.45 -2.13 10.16
N GLU A 81 -1.21 -1.34 10.92
CA GLU A 81 -1.36 -1.55 12.36
C GLU A 81 -2.06 -2.87 12.69
N LEU A 82 -3.11 -3.25 11.94
CA LEU A 82 -3.75 -4.55 12.11
C LEU A 82 -2.77 -5.71 11.94
N LEU A 83 -1.85 -5.61 10.98
CA LEU A 83 -0.80 -6.60 10.78
C LEU A 83 0.25 -6.57 11.90
N ARG A 84 0.64 -5.38 12.38
CA ARG A 84 1.53 -5.24 13.55
C ARG A 84 0.91 -5.89 14.80
N ALA A 85 -0.35 -5.62 15.07
CA ALA A 85 -1.11 -6.23 16.18
C ALA A 85 -1.21 -7.76 16.07
N CYS A 86 -1.22 -8.31 14.85
CA CYS A 86 -1.12 -9.75 14.59
C CYS A 86 0.30 -10.33 14.71
N GLY A 87 1.31 -9.52 15.07
CA GLY A 87 2.68 -9.95 15.29
C GLY A 87 3.59 -9.93 14.06
N PHE A 88 3.15 -9.36 12.93
CA PHE A 88 4.01 -9.20 11.76
C PHE A 88 5.07 -8.14 12.02
N ALA A 89 6.31 -8.37 11.53
CA ALA A 89 7.35 -7.35 11.53
C ALA A 89 6.92 -6.10 10.75
N ALA A 90 7.40 -4.91 11.15
CA ALA A 90 6.98 -3.64 10.54
C ALA A 90 7.21 -3.58 9.03
N SER A 91 8.35 -4.06 8.56
CA SER A 91 8.65 -4.16 7.12
C SER A 91 7.63 -5.03 6.38
N ALA A 92 7.34 -6.22 6.91
CA ALA A 92 6.37 -7.14 6.31
C ALA A 92 4.94 -6.55 6.32
N ALA A 93 4.56 -5.88 7.40
CA ALA A 93 3.28 -5.20 7.51
C ALA A 93 3.13 -4.07 6.49
N ILE A 94 4.18 -3.26 6.29
CA ILE A 94 4.23 -2.21 5.27
C ILE A 94 4.14 -2.79 3.86
N GLN A 95 4.94 -3.81 3.54
CA GLN A 95 4.94 -4.48 2.23
C GLN A 95 3.57 -5.07 1.89
N ALA A 96 2.94 -5.75 2.84
CA ALA A 96 1.59 -6.29 2.68
C ALA A 96 0.55 -5.19 2.51
N THR A 97 0.72 -4.06 3.19
CA THR A 97 -0.17 -2.90 3.03
C THR A 97 -0.01 -2.23 1.66
N PHE A 98 1.22 -2.11 1.15
CA PHE A 98 1.44 -1.69 -0.24
C PHE A 98 0.75 -2.63 -1.22
N ALA A 99 0.88 -3.94 -1.05
CA ALA A 99 0.19 -4.91 -1.89
C ALA A 99 -1.33 -4.75 -1.83
N LEU A 100 -1.90 -4.53 -0.63
CA LEU A 100 -3.33 -4.28 -0.44
C LEU A 100 -3.78 -3.05 -1.22
N PHE A 101 -3.14 -1.89 -1.03
CA PHE A 101 -3.53 -0.68 -1.75
C PHE A 101 -3.33 -0.81 -3.25
N TRP A 102 -2.25 -1.43 -3.70
CA TRP A 102 -2.03 -1.69 -5.13
C TRP A 102 -3.16 -2.54 -5.75
N LEU A 103 -3.59 -3.59 -5.05
CA LEU A 103 -4.72 -4.43 -5.46
C LEU A 103 -6.05 -3.65 -5.46
N LEU A 104 -6.30 -2.82 -4.46
CA LEU A 104 -7.48 -1.96 -4.40
C LEU A 104 -7.52 -0.95 -5.54
N ALA A 105 -6.37 -0.34 -5.88
CA ALA A 105 -6.24 0.57 -7.01
C ALA A 105 -6.60 -0.15 -8.33
N ALA A 106 -5.97 -1.30 -8.60
CA ALA A 106 -6.24 -2.10 -9.79
C ALA A 106 -7.71 -2.56 -9.86
N ALA A 107 -8.29 -3.00 -8.74
CA ALA A 107 -9.68 -3.40 -8.65
C ALA A 107 -10.65 -2.23 -8.92
N GLY A 108 -10.35 -1.05 -8.36
CA GLY A 108 -11.11 0.19 -8.59
C GLY A 108 -11.09 0.57 -10.07
N ALA A 109 -9.93 0.55 -10.71
CA ALA A 109 -9.79 0.81 -12.15
C ALA A 109 -10.57 -0.21 -13.00
N ALA A 110 -10.49 -1.50 -12.65
CA ALA A 110 -11.28 -2.53 -13.33
C ALA A 110 -12.77 -2.30 -13.22
N TRP A 111 -13.26 -1.99 -12.01
CA TRP A 111 -14.68 -1.76 -11.75
C TRP A 111 -15.18 -0.53 -12.51
N ALA A 112 -14.43 0.58 -12.43
CA ALA A 112 -14.73 1.81 -13.15
C ALA A 112 -14.80 1.56 -14.66
N ALA A 113 -13.72 1.09 -15.30
CA ALA A 113 -13.70 0.89 -16.75
C ALA A 113 -14.72 -0.15 -17.24
N ARG A 114 -14.98 -1.20 -16.43
CA ARG A 114 -16.00 -2.20 -16.76
C ARG A 114 -17.40 -1.62 -16.84
N SER A 115 -17.73 -0.65 -15.98
CA SER A 115 -19.08 -0.08 -15.93
C SER A 115 -19.43 0.74 -17.17
N TRP A 116 -18.43 1.27 -17.90
CA TRP A 116 -18.63 2.09 -19.09
C TRP A 116 -18.34 1.33 -20.40
N PHE A 117 -17.35 0.42 -20.39
CA PHE A 117 -16.79 -0.17 -21.62
C PHE A 117 -16.76 -1.71 -21.60
N GLY A 118 -17.38 -2.33 -20.60
CA GLY A 118 -17.50 -3.78 -20.49
C GLY A 118 -16.26 -4.50 -19.94
N ARG A 119 -16.35 -5.83 -19.83
CA ARG A 119 -15.39 -6.65 -19.08
C ARG A 119 -13.94 -6.57 -19.59
N GLY A 120 -13.75 -6.48 -20.91
CA GLY A 120 -12.41 -6.39 -21.50
C GLY A 120 -11.67 -5.12 -21.11
N ALA A 121 -12.38 -3.98 -21.14
CA ALA A 121 -11.83 -2.70 -20.71
C ALA A 121 -11.50 -2.68 -19.21
N GLY A 122 -12.31 -3.33 -18.37
CA GLY A 122 -11.98 -3.51 -16.95
C GLY A 122 -10.65 -4.23 -16.73
N VAL A 123 -10.43 -5.35 -17.43
CA VAL A 123 -9.17 -6.09 -17.35
C VAL A 123 -7.99 -5.26 -17.85
N ALA A 124 -8.17 -4.58 -18.97
CA ALA A 124 -7.14 -3.71 -19.54
C ALA A 124 -6.77 -2.56 -18.58
N ALA A 125 -7.77 -1.90 -17.98
CA ALA A 125 -7.56 -0.81 -17.03
C ALA A 125 -6.84 -1.26 -15.76
N ALA A 126 -7.23 -2.42 -15.19
CA ALA A 126 -6.54 -2.97 -14.02
C ALA A 126 -5.09 -3.33 -14.33
N ALA A 127 -4.83 -3.99 -15.47
CA ALA A 127 -3.46 -4.32 -15.88
C ALA A 127 -2.62 -3.06 -16.15
N ALA A 128 -3.19 -2.05 -16.81
CA ALA A 128 -2.52 -0.79 -17.08
C ALA A 128 -2.16 -0.02 -15.81
N LEU A 129 -3.08 0.06 -14.84
CA LEU A 129 -2.81 0.72 -13.57
C LEU A 129 -1.82 -0.08 -12.72
N ALA A 130 -1.96 -1.41 -12.67
CA ALA A 130 -1.05 -2.28 -11.93
C ALA A 130 0.40 -2.16 -12.43
N LEU A 131 0.60 -2.01 -13.74
CA LEU A 131 1.91 -1.83 -14.37
C LEU A 131 2.30 -0.36 -14.58
N SER A 132 1.53 0.58 -14.01
CA SER A 132 1.79 2.00 -14.23
C SER A 132 3.13 2.41 -13.59
N PRO A 133 3.95 3.24 -14.29
CA PRO A 133 5.23 3.70 -13.74
C PRO A 133 5.06 4.49 -12.44
N TRP A 134 3.96 5.25 -12.32
CA TRP A 134 3.67 6.05 -11.14
C TRP A 134 3.51 5.16 -9.90
N LEU A 135 2.66 4.14 -9.96
CA LEU A 135 2.40 3.26 -8.81
C LEU A 135 3.65 2.45 -8.43
N ALA A 136 4.41 2.02 -9.43
CA ALA A 136 5.70 1.37 -9.20
C ALA A 136 6.72 2.31 -8.54
N ALA A 137 6.79 3.58 -8.95
CA ALA A 137 7.69 4.56 -8.37
C ALA A 137 7.31 4.92 -6.92
N ASP A 138 6.02 5.12 -6.63
CA ASP A 138 5.57 5.47 -5.28
C ASP A 138 5.83 4.33 -4.29
N VAL A 139 5.69 3.07 -4.72
CA VAL A 139 5.98 1.90 -3.87
C VAL A 139 7.48 1.62 -3.74
N TYR A 140 8.19 1.47 -4.87
CA TYR A 140 9.57 0.95 -4.87
C TYR A 140 10.66 2.01 -4.79
N VAL A 141 10.38 3.26 -5.19
CA VAL A 141 11.38 4.34 -5.17
C VAL A 141 11.13 5.29 -4.01
N ARG A 142 9.87 5.70 -3.79
CA ARG A 142 9.53 6.65 -2.72
C ARG A 142 9.20 5.94 -1.42
N SER A 143 8.55 4.78 -1.49
CA SER A 143 7.99 4.05 -0.34
C SER A 143 7.02 4.91 0.49
N GLY A 144 6.16 5.67 -0.20
CA GLY A 144 5.18 6.56 0.43
C GLY A 144 3.85 5.84 0.71
N LEU A 145 3.65 5.33 1.93
CA LEU A 145 2.44 4.56 2.28
C LEU A 145 1.15 5.37 2.09
N ALA A 146 1.15 6.62 2.55
CA ALA A 146 0.02 7.54 2.43
C ALA A 146 -0.29 7.91 0.97
N GLU A 147 0.73 8.07 0.14
CA GLU A 147 0.59 8.43 -1.28
C GLU A 147 -0.09 7.29 -2.05
N VAL A 148 0.38 6.05 -1.84
CA VAL A 148 -0.20 4.85 -2.46
C VAL A 148 -1.65 4.63 -2.01
N ALA A 149 -1.97 4.91 -0.74
CA ALA A 149 -3.33 4.82 -0.21
C ALA A 149 -4.30 5.85 -0.84
N GLY A 150 -3.79 7.02 -1.24
CA GLY A 150 -4.58 8.07 -1.89
C GLY A 150 -4.95 7.75 -3.34
N PHE A 151 -4.33 6.73 -3.95
CA PHE A 151 -4.48 6.39 -5.36
C PHE A 151 -4.22 7.58 -6.31
N GLY A 152 -3.36 8.52 -5.90
CA GLY A 152 -3.00 9.73 -6.64
C GLY A 152 -1.67 10.30 -6.16
N GLY A 153 -0.94 10.98 -7.06
CA GLY A 153 0.37 11.57 -6.81
C GLY A 153 0.33 13.03 -6.40
#